data_AF-A0A161M6T4-F1
#
_entry.id   AF-A0A161M6T4-F1
#
_cell.length_a   1.000
_cell.length_b   1.000
_cell.length_c   1.000
_cell.angle_alpha   90.00
_cell.angle_beta   90.00
_cell.angle_gamma   90.00
#
_symmetry.space_group_name_H-M   'P 1'
#
loop_
_entity.id
_entity.type
_entity.pdbx_description
1 polymer ?
#
loop_
_entity_poly.entity_id
_entity_poly.type
_entity_poly.pdbx_seq_one_letter_code
_entity_poly.pdbx_strand_id
1 'polypeptide(L)'
;DSRDFFQNQLLPTIIKMPKNITTDLIPYGKASTEIVNNNTYKFECQHGPNECRGNKLHGCIVNMIEDNLIKVKIISCMFNVYNMDAELIAQLCSEKYDINWTPIKSCADNDEGDQLMKKNGEITEKIISIT
;
A
#
# COMPACT_ATOMS: atom_id res chain seq x y z
N ASP A 1 -6.25 12.52 6.77
CA ASP A 1 -6.66 11.28 7.47
C ASP A 1 -5.59 10.19 7.44
N SER A 2 -5.53 9.29 6.44
CA SER A 2 -4.57 8.17 6.47
C SER A 2 -3.12 8.63 6.57
N ARG A 3 -2.77 9.68 5.80
CA ARG A 3 -1.44 10.31 5.87
C ARG A 3 -1.11 10.79 7.28
N ASP A 4 -2.01 11.55 7.89
CA ASP A 4 -1.80 12.11 9.23
C ASP A 4 -1.69 11.02 10.29
N PHE A 5 -2.49 9.95 10.16
CA PHE A 5 -2.39 8.78 11.03
C PHE A 5 -1.01 8.12 10.93
N PHE A 6 -0.50 7.90 9.70
CA PHE A 6 0.83 7.30 9.51
C PHE A 6 1.94 8.15 10.11
N GLN A 7 1.95 9.46 9.83
CA GLN A 7 3.03 10.35 10.29
C GLN A 7 2.99 10.59 11.81
N ASN A 8 1.80 10.85 12.35
CA ASN A 8 1.67 11.40 13.70
C ASN A 8 1.32 10.35 14.75
N GLN A 9 0.84 9.16 14.34
CA GLN A 9 0.38 8.14 15.27
C GLN A 9 1.10 6.81 15.03
N LEU A 10 0.94 6.20 13.84
CA LEU A 10 1.43 4.84 13.61
C LEU A 10 2.96 4.77 13.63
N LEU A 11 3.66 5.50 12.75
CA LEU A 11 5.12 5.41 12.67
C LEU A 11 5.81 5.74 14.00
N PRO A 12 5.47 6.85 14.73
CA PRO A 12 6.07 7.14 16.03
C PRO A 12 5.85 6.02 17.05
N THR A 13 4.68 5.36 17.01
CA THR A 13 4.35 4.27 17.93
C THR A 13 5.15 3.01 17.62
N ILE A 14 5.22 2.61 16.34
CA ILE A 14 6.02 1.45 15.92
C ILE A 14 7.51 1.66 16.23
N ILE A 15 8.04 2.88 16.09
CA ILE A 15 9.43 3.19 16.46
C ILE A 15 9.69 3.00 17.97
N LYS A 16 8.73 3.40 18.82
CA LYS A 16 8.86 3.26 20.27
C LYS A 16 8.72 1.81 20.75
N MET A 17 7.94 1.00 20.03
CA MET A 17 7.58 -0.37 20.43
C MET A 17 7.68 -1.37 19.27
N PRO A 18 8.83 -1.50 18.59
CA PRO A 18 8.94 -2.21 17.32
C PRO A 18 8.71 -3.73 17.44
N LYS A 19 8.87 -4.29 18.64
CA LYS A 19 8.70 -5.73 18.93
C LYS A 19 7.31 -6.09 19.46
N ASN A 20 6.49 -5.10 19.83
CA ASN A 20 5.24 -5.33 20.54
C ASN A 20 4.00 -5.07 19.67
N ILE A 21 4.18 -4.47 18.50
CA ILE A 21 3.10 -4.14 17.59
C ILE A 21 3.44 -4.72 16.22
N THR A 22 2.50 -5.50 15.69
CA THR A 22 2.48 -5.95 14.31
C THR A 22 1.37 -5.20 13.58
N THR A 23 1.57 -4.89 12.30
CA THR A 23 0.56 -4.20 11.50
C THR A 23 0.11 -5.07 10.32
N ASP A 24 -1.21 -5.20 10.21
CA ASP A 24 -1.89 -5.72 9.02
C ASP A 24 -2.42 -4.52 8.24
N LEU A 25 -1.69 -4.13 7.19
CA LEU A 25 -2.03 -2.99 6.36
C LEU A 25 -2.77 -3.46 5.12
N ILE A 26 -3.99 -2.95 4.89
CA ILE A 26 -4.87 -3.31 3.78
C ILE A 26 -5.03 -2.10 2.85
N PRO A 27 -4.09 -1.85 1.92
CA PRO A 27 -4.15 -0.70 1.02
C PRO A 27 -5.24 -0.91 -0.04
N TYR A 28 -6.34 -0.16 0.14
CA TYR A 28 -7.47 -0.10 -0.78
C TYR A 28 -8.24 1.21 -0.57
N GLY A 29 -8.54 1.53 0.68
CA GLY A 29 -9.21 2.76 1.07
C GLY A 29 -10.65 2.79 0.57
N LYS A 30 -10.96 3.78 -0.26
CA LYS A 30 -12.30 4.00 -0.83
C LYS A 30 -12.33 3.72 -2.34
N ALA A 31 -11.41 2.88 -2.81
CA ALA A 31 -11.43 2.39 -4.18
C ALA A 31 -12.63 1.47 -4.43
N SER A 32 -12.96 1.24 -5.69
CA SER A 32 -13.88 0.19 -6.13
C SER A 32 -13.17 -0.76 -7.09
N THR A 33 -13.65 -1.99 -7.15
CA THR A 33 -13.14 -3.05 -8.04
C THR A 33 -14.27 -3.54 -8.94
N GLU A 34 -14.07 -3.48 -10.25
CA GLU A 34 -14.94 -4.07 -11.26
C GLU A 34 -14.25 -5.32 -11.85
N ILE A 35 -14.98 -6.44 -11.91
CA ILE A 35 -14.50 -7.67 -12.53
C ILE A 35 -14.89 -7.63 -14.01
N VAL A 36 -13.91 -7.43 -14.89
CA VAL A 36 -14.15 -7.29 -16.34
C VAL A 36 -14.27 -8.65 -17.02
N ASN A 37 -13.40 -9.60 -16.64
CA ASN A 37 -13.45 -11.01 -17.03
C ASN A 37 -12.65 -11.85 -16.01
N ASN A 38 -12.54 -13.17 -16.22
CA ASN A 38 -11.75 -14.04 -15.34
C ASN A 38 -10.30 -13.53 -15.21
N ASN A 39 -9.93 -13.10 -14.00
CA ASN A 39 -8.63 -12.55 -13.60
C ASN A 39 -8.26 -11.16 -14.17
N THR A 40 -9.20 -10.44 -14.81
CA THR A 40 -8.97 -9.03 -15.18
C THR A 40 -9.85 -8.12 -14.32
N TYR A 41 -9.22 -7.15 -13.67
CA TYR A 41 -9.88 -6.20 -12.77
C TYR A 41 -9.66 -4.77 -13.23
N LYS A 42 -10.69 -3.95 -13.09
CA LYS A 42 -10.58 -2.50 -13.23
C LYS A 42 -10.76 -1.86 -11.85
N PHE A 43 -9.84 -0.96 -11.51
CA PHE A 43 -9.86 -0.26 -10.24
C PHE A 43 -10.18 1.22 -10.46
N GLU A 44 -11.10 1.75 -9.65
CA GLU A 44 -11.37 3.17 -9.61
C GLU A 44 -11.03 3.71 -8.22
N CYS A 45 -10.19 4.75 -8.18
CA CYS A 45 -9.75 5.37 -6.94
C CYS A 45 -10.16 6.84 -6.91
N GLN A 46 -10.37 7.38 -5.71
CA GLN A 46 -10.95 8.72 -5.52
C GLN A 46 -10.10 9.85 -6.09
N HIS A 47 -8.79 9.65 -6.12
CA HIS A 47 -7.77 10.58 -6.58
C HIS A 47 -7.14 10.11 -7.91
N GLY A 48 -7.85 9.26 -8.66
CA GLY A 48 -7.48 8.85 -10.01
C GLY A 48 -6.42 7.73 -10.10
N PRO A 49 -5.89 7.47 -11.30
CA PRO A 49 -5.06 6.30 -11.57
C PRO A 49 -3.76 6.24 -10.76
N ASN A 50 -3.17 7.41 -10.44
CA ASN A 50 -1.94 7.46 -9.64
C ASN A 50 -2.15 6.94 -8.21
N GLU A 51 -3.33 7.17 -7.62
CA GLU A 51 -3.69 6.57 -6.33
C GLU A 51 -3.86 5.06 -6.44
N CYS A 52 -4.53 4.57 -7.49
CA CYS A 52 -4.65 3.13 -7.70
C CYS A 52 -3.27 2.47 -7.85
N ARG A 53 -2.36 3.11 -8.59
CA ARG A 53 -0.97 2.67 -8.71
C ARG A 53 -0.28 2.66 -7.35
N GLY A 54 -0.43 3.72 -6.57
CA GLY A 54 0.07 3.79 -5.19
C GLY A 54 -0.48 2.68 -4.28
N ASN A 55 -1.76 2.34 -4.40
CA ASN A 55 -2.38 1.25 -3.64
C ASN A 55 -1.80 -0.12 -4.01
N LYS A 56 -1.57 -0.39 -5.30
CA LYS A 56 -0.87 -1.62 -5.75
C LYS A 56 0.55 -1.68 -5.18
N LEU A 57 1.30 -0.57 -5.28
CA LEU A 57 2.66 -0.47 -4.75
C LEU A 57 2.72 -0.70 -3.23
N HIS A 58 1.82 -0.07 -2.47
CA HIS A 58 1.66 -0.37 -1.04
C HIS A 58 1.34 -1.85 -0.81
N GLY A 59 0.44 -2.44 -1.59
CA GLY A 59 0.09 -3.86 -1.50
C GLY A 59 1.30 -4.78 -1.69
N CYS A 60 2.11 -4.52 -2.73
CA CYS A 60 3.35 -5.25 -2.98
C CYS A 60 4.36 -5.09 -1.85
N ILE A 61 4.55 -3.87 -1.32
CA ILE A 61 5.41 -3.62 -0.17
C ILE A 61 4.95 -4.42 1.05
N VAL A 62 3.64 -4.46 1.32
CA VAL A 62 3.06 -5.24 2.43
C VAL A 62 3.28 -6.75 2.22
N ASN A 63 3.11 -7.23 0.99
CA ASN A 63 3.28 -8.63 0.64
C ASN A 63 4.74 -9.11 0.77
N MET A 64 5.70 -8.26 0.41
CA MET A 64 7.10 -8.67 0.25
C MET A 64 7.98 -8.37 1.46
N ILE A 65 7.62 -7.39 2.30
CA ILE A 65 8.46 -6.95 3.42
C ILE A 65 7.93 -7.51 4.74
N GLU A 66 8.66 -8.47 5.29
CA GLU A 66 8.33 -9.11 6.56
C GLU A 66 8.59 -8.20 7.77
N ASP A 67 9.68 -7.42 7.75
CA ASP A 67 10.00 -6.51 8.86
C ASP A 67 8.95 -5.40 8.98
N ASN A 68 8.18 -5.46 10.07
CA ASN A 68 7.07 -4.55 10.32
C ASN A 68 7.50 -3.08 10.39
N LEU A 69 8.66 -2.79 11.02
CA LEU A 69 9.15 -1.42 11.15
C LEU A 69 9.60 -0.87 9.80
N ILE A 70 10.31 -1.65 8.99
CA ILE A 70 10.76 -1.25 7.65
C ILE A 70 9.56 -1.04 6.73
N LYS A 71 8.59 -1.97 6.73
CA LYS A 71 7.33 -1.84 5.98
C LYS A 71 6.59 -0.54 6.30
N VAL A 72 6.38 -0.25 7.59
CA VAL A 72 5.70 0.99 8.03
C VAL A 72 6.52 2.23 7.68
N LYS A 73 7.84 2.19 7.80
CA LYS A 73 8.73 3.30 7.42
C LYS A 73 8.66 3.64 5.93
N ILE A 74 8.64 2.64 5.05
CA ILE A 74 8.54 2.84 3.60
C ILE A 74 7.18 3.45 3.25
N ILE A 75 6.08 2.86 3.72
CA ILE A 75 4.73 3.37 3.44
C ILE A 75 4.54 4.77 4.03
N SER A 76 5.05 5.03 5.23
CA SER A 76 5.03 6.37 5.82
C SER A 76 5.86 7.36 5.01
N CYS A 77 7.00 6.94 4.44
CA CYS A 77 7.76 7.80 3.52
C CYS A 77 6.93 8.14 2.28
N MET A 78 6.24 7.16 1.68
CA MET A 78 5.42 7.36 0.50
C MET A 78 4.27 8.35 0.76
N PHE A 79 3.67 8.30 1.95
CA PHE A 79 2.66 9.26 2.37
C PHE A 79 3.17 10.69 2.62
N ASN A 80 4.49 10.91 2.71
CA ASN A 80 5.07 12.22 3.00
C ASN A 80 5.56 12.97 1.75
N VAL A 81 5.55 12.33 0.59
CA VAL A 81 5.93 12.94 -0.70
C VAL A 81 4.66 13.24 -1.51
N TYR A 82 4.58 14.43 -2.12
CA TYR A 82 3.34 14.95 -2.73
C TYR A 82 3.52 15.33 -4.19
N ASN A 83 2.41 15.30 -4.93
CA ASN A 83 2.31 15.80 -6.31
C ASN A 83 3.37 15.20 -7.25
N MET A 84 3.77 13.97 -6.97
CA MET A 84 4.73 13.21 -7.76
C MET A 84 4.11 11.86 -8.16
N ASP A 85 4.68 11.27 -9.19
CA ASP A 85 4.33 9.94 -9.66
C ASP A 85 4.54 8.88 -8.56
N ALA A 86 3.58 7.96 -8.42
CA ALA A 86 3.60 6.96 -7.35
C ALA A 86 4.81 6.02 -7.44
N GLU A 87 5.30 5.70 -8.64
CA GLU A 87 6.48 4.83 -8.82
C GLU A 87 7.75 5.56 -8.39
N LEU A 88 7.90 6.82 -8.78
CA LEU A 88 9.04 7.63 -8.36
C LEU A 88 9.10 7.74 -6.83
N ILE A 89 7.95 7.98 -6.19
CA ILE A 89 7.85 8.01 -4.73
C ILE A 89 8.21 6.64 -4.12
N ALA A 90 7.65 5.54 -4.65
CA ALA A 90 7.89 4.20 -4.14
C ALA A 90 9.35 3.77 -4.28
N GLN A 91 9.99 4.10 -5.41
CA GLN A 91 11.41 3.86 -5.64
C GLN A 91 12.26 4.58 -4.60
N LEU A 92 12.11 5.91 -4.51
CA LEU A 92 12.85 6.75 -3.56
C LEU A 92 12.69 6.26 -2.11
N CYS A 93 11.47 5.91 -1.71
CA CYS A 93 11.19 5.47 -0.36
C CYS A 93 11.67 4.05 -0.07
N SER A 94 11.68 3.14 -1.04
CA SER A 94 12.22 1.78 -0.87
C SER A 94 13.74 1.83 -0.75
N GLU A 95 14.40 2.56 -1.65
CA GLU A 95 15.86 2.69 -1.68
C GLU A 95 16.39 3.42 -0.43
N LYS A 96 15.63 4.37 0.12
CA LYS A 96 15.96 5.05 1.39
C LYS A 96 16.13 4.08 2.57
N TYR A 97 15.50 2.92 2.54
CA TYR A 97 15.58 1.90 3.60
C TYR A 97 16.22 0.59 3.10
N ASP A 98 17.11 0.70 2.10
CA ASP A 98 17.90 -0.40 1.56
C ASP A 98 17.08 -1.57 0.98
N ILE A 99 15.86 -1.28 0.52
CA ILE A 99 15.00 -2.26 -0.16
C ILE A 99 15.13 -2.12 -1.67
N ASN A 100 15.36 -3.25 -2.35
CA ASN A 100 15.38 -3.30 -3.81
C ASN A 100 13.97 -2.99 -4.36
N TRP A 101 13.88 -1.89 -5.12
CA TRP A 101 12.65 -1.42 -5.76
C TRP A 101 12.19 -2.33 -6.91
N THR A 102 13.10 -3.00 -7.63
CA THR A 102 12.78 -3.70 -8.88
C THR A 102 11.70 -4.78 -8.71
N PRO A 103 11.75 -5.64 -7.68
CA PRO A 103 10.70 -6.63 -7.44
C PRO A 103 9.35 -6.00 -7.08
N ILE A 104 9.35 -4.88 -6.33
CA ILE A 104 8.13 -4.16 -5.96
C ILE A 104 7.43 -3.61 -7.21
N LYS A 105 8.21 -2.99 -8.11
CA LYS A 105 7.71 -2.51 -9.40
C LYS A 105 7.12 -3.64 -10.22
N SER A 106 7.85 -4.75 -10.33
CA SER A 106 7.41 -5.93 -11.09
C SER A 106 6.09 -6.50 -10.55
N CYS A 107 5.94 -6.59 -9.24
CA CYS A 107 4.68 -7.00 -8.60
C CYS A 107 3.54 -6.04 -8.96
N ALA A 108 3.76 -4.73 -8.90
CA ALA A 108 2.69 -3.78 -9.21
C ALA A 108 2.32 -3.74 -10.70
N ASP A 109 3.27 -4.08 -11.59
CA ASP A 109 3.11 -4.10 -13.05
C ASP A 109 2.35 -5.31 -13.59
N ASN A 110 2.26 -6.40 -12.82
CA ASN A 110 1.69 -7.66 -13.27
C ASN A 110 0.43 -8.05 -12.48
N ASP A 111 -0.11 -9.21 -12.81
CA ASP A 111 -1.33 -9.76 -12.20
C ASP A 111 -1.24 -9.89 -10.67
N GLU A 112 -0.03 -9.98 -10.09
CA GLU A 112 0.15 -10.07 -8.64
C GLU A 112 -0.37 -8.82 -7.94
N GLY A 113 0.02 -7.63 -8.40
CA GLY A 113 -0.44 -6.36 -7.86
C GLY A 113 -1.95 -6.18 -7.99
N ASP A 114 -2.51 -6.66 -9.11
CA ASP A 114 -3.95 -6.65 -9.37
C ASP A 114 -4.71 -7.58 -8.41
N GLN A 115 -4.22 -8.81 -8.24
CA GLN A 115 -4.78 -9.78 -7.30
C GLN A 115 -4.69 -9.28 -5.85
N LEU A 116 -3.57 -8.67 -5.46
CA LEU A 116 -3.39 -8.07 -4.14
C LEU A 116 -4.39 -6.93 -3.91
N MET A 117 -4.54 -6.02 -4.87
CA MET A 117 -5.47 -4.90 -4.73
C MET A 117 -6.93 -5.36 -4.68
N LYS A 118 -7.32 -6.33 -5.53
CA LYS A 118 -8.65 -6.95 -5.49
C LYS A 118 -8.90 -7.65 -4.15
N LYS A 119 -7.94 -8.42 -3.64
CA LYS A 119 -8.04 -9.09 -2.33
C LYS A 119 -8.21 -8.07 -1.19
N ASN A 120 -7.47 -6.97 -1.24
CA ASN A 120 -7.62 -5.88 -0.26
C ASN A 120 -9.01 -5.23 -0.33
N GLY A 121 -9.59 -5.13 -1.53
CA GLY A 121 -10.98 -4.71 -1.72
C GLY A 121 -11.97 -5.63 -1.01
N GLU A 122 -11.87 -6.94 -1.25
CA GLU A 122 -12.74 -7.93 -0.61
C GLU A 122 -12.62 -7.93 0.92
N ILE A 123 -11.41 -7.72 1.44
CA ILE A 123 -11.18 -7.58 2.89
C ILE A 123 -11.85 -6.31 3.41
N THR A 124 -11.69 -5.18 2.70
CA THR A 124 -12.26 -3.89 3.09
C THR A 124 -13.80 -3.93 3.13
N GLU A 125 -14.43 -4.52 2.12
CA GLU A 125 -15.89 -4.70 2.06
C GLU A 125 -16.42 -5.56 3.21
N LYS A 126 -15.68 -6.60 3.59
CA LYS A 126 -16.03 -7.44 4.75
C LYS A 126 -15.95 -6.67 6.07
N ILE A 127 -14.97 -5.78 6.23
CA ILE A 127 -14.85 -4.96 7.45
C ILE A 127 -16.01 -3.97 7.55
N ILE A 128 -16.35 -3.30 6.43
CA ILE A 128 -17.42 -2.30 6.40
C ILE A 128 -18.79 -2.95 6.61
N SER A 129 -19.04 -4.15 6.05
CA SER A 129 -20.33 -4.84 6.22
C SER A 129 -20.59 -5.36 7.64
N ILE A 130 -19.61 -5.28 8.54
CA ILE A 130 -19.73 -5.67 9.96
C ILE A 130 -19.89 -4.43 10.87
N THR A 131 -19.75 -3.22 10.35
CA THR A 131 -19.84 -1.95 11.09
C THR A 131 -21.16 -1.24 10.83
#